data_AF-A0A355ASG3-F1
#
_entry.id   AF-A0A355ASG3-F1
#
_cell.length_a   1.000
_cell.length_b   1.000
_cell.length_c   1.000
_cell.angle_alpha   90.00
_cell.angle_beta   90.00
_cell.angle_gamma   90.00
#
_symmetry.space_group_name_H-M   'P 1'
#
loop_
_entity.id
_entity.type
_entity.pdbx_description
1 polymer ?
#
loop_
_entity_poly.entity_id
_entity_poly.type
_entity_poly.pdbx_seq_one_letter_code
_entity_poly.pdbx_strand_id
1 'polypeptide(L)'
;MGTTTYRPPYSPISFGVIAGSHDGPLILPLRTTPITQWHIDAGASMNEAGSNFRRPFYYPGPEEDMSSAVSREALAVREKVGIYDGTPLGKFELHGPDVTTFLNRVYTNSWDDLQIGQGR
;
A
#
# COMPACT_ATOMS: atom_id res chain seq x y z
N MET A 1 -32.48 -39.10 22.20
CA MET A 1 -32.59 -38.74 20.77
C MET A 1 -32.23 -37.27 20.65
N GLY A 2 -31.11 -36.94 20.00
CA GLY A 2 -30.69 -35.56 19.75
C GLY A 2 -30.78 -35.26 18.26
N THR A 3 -31.08 -34.02 17.89
CA THR A 3 -31.04 -33.59 16.48
C THR A 3 -29.61 -33.40 16.01
N THR A 4 -29.37 -33.57 14.71
CA THR A 4 -28.14 -33.11 14.09
C THR A 4 -28.09 -31.58 14.06
N THR A 5 -26.90 -31.01 13.85
CA THR A 5 -26.72 -29.56 13.76
C THR A 5 -27.30 -29.03 12.46
N TYR A 6 -28.30 -28.14 12.56
CA TYR A 6 -28.78 -27.36 11.42
C TYR A 6 -27.71 -26.34 10.99
N ARG A 7 -27.48 -26.19 9.68
CA ARG A 7 -26.52 -25.24 9.12
C ARG A 7 -27.15 -24.40 8.01
N PRO A 8 -26.83 -23.09 7.93
CA PRO A 8 -27.23 -22.25 6.80
C PRO A 8 -26.37 -22.55 5.54
N PRO A 9 -26.86 -22.17 4.34
CA PRO A 9 -28.21 -21.63 4.08
C PRO A 9 -29.27 -22.75 4.09
N TYR A 10 -30.52 -22.42 4.48
CA TYR A 10 -31.64 -23.39 4.56
C TYR A 10 -32.00 -23.99 3.19
N SER A 11 -31.81 -23.23 2.11
CA SER A 11 -31.95 -23.68 0.74
C SER A 11 -30.79 -23.13 -0.09
N PRO A 12 -30.40 -23.78 -1.21
CA PRO A 12 -29.33 -23.28 -2.06
C PRO A 12 -29.61 -21.84 -2.53
N ILE A 13 -28.58 -21.00 -2.45
CA ILE A 13 -28.56 -19.64 -2.98
C ILE A 13 -27.40 -19.50 -3.96
N SER A 14 -27.52 -18.62 -4.96
CA SER A 14 -26.44 -18.41 -5.93
C SER A 14 -25.30 -17.60 -5.31
N PHE A 15 -24.07 -17.84 -5.76
CA PHE A 15 -22.92 -17.04 -5.33
C PHE A 15 -23.01 -15.57 -5.75
N GLY A 16 -23.71 -15.26 -6.85
CA GLY A 16 -23.98 -13.88 -7.24
C GLY A 16 -24.80 -13.10 -6.21
N VAL A 17 -25.77 -13.75 -5.55
CA VAL A 17 -26.54 -13.13 -4.46
C VAL A 17 -25.67 -12.88 -3.24
N ILE A 18 -24.70 -13.77 -2.96
CA ILE A 18 -23.73 -13.58 -1.87
C ILE A 18 -22.77 -12.42 -2.18
N ALA A 19 -22.30 -12.32 -3.44
CA ALA A 19 -21.42 -11.26 -3.89
C ALA A 19 -22.11 -9.87 -3.90
N GLY A 20 -23.43 -9.84 -4.07
CA GLY A 20 -24.21 -8.60 -4.13
C GLY A 20 -23.84 -7.77 -5.35
N SER A 21 -23.63 -6.47 -5.17
CA SER A 21 -23.30 -5.52 -6.26
C SER A 21 -21.80 -5.46 -6.60
N HIS A 22 -20.99 -6.41 -6.12
CA HIS A 22 -19.57 -6.48 -6.46
C HIS A 22 -19.38 -7.25 -7.77
N ASP A 23 -19.66 -6.60 -8.90
CA ASP A 23 -19.61 -7.19 -10.25
C ASP A 23 -18.59 -6.53 -11.19
N GLY A 24 -17.88 -5.51 -10.70
CA GLY A 24 -16.82 -4.81 -11.43
C GLY A 24 -15.48 -5.55 -11.45
N PRO A 25 -14.50 -5.05 -12.23
CA PRO A 25 -13.16 -5.64 -12.31
C PRO A 25 -12.38 -5.60 -10.99
N LEU A 26 -12.87 -4.80 -10.02
CA LEU A 26 -12.27 -4.63 -8.72
C LEU A 26 -13.25 -5.08 -7.64
N ILE A 27 -12.85 -6.07 -6.85
CA ILE A 27 -13.59 -6.53 -5.66
C ILE A 27 -13.46 -5.51 -4.52
N LEU A 28 -12.32 -4.81 -4.44
CA LEU A 28 -12.05 -3.78 -3.44
C LEU A 28 -11.73 -2.44 -4.13
N PRO A 29 -12.12 -1.30 -3.55
CA PRO A 29 -11.80 0.00 -4.10
C PRO A 29 -10.29 0.18 -4.29
N LEU A 30 -9.92 0.65 -5.47
CA LEU A 30 -8.54 1.04 -5.77
C LEU A 30 -8.26 2.41 -5.18
N ARG A 31 -7.17 2.54 -4.41
CA ARG A 31 -6.67 3.84 -3.97
C ARG A 31 -5.63 4.34 -4.95
N THR A 32 -5.67 5.63 -5.26
CA THR A 32 -4.68 6.30 -6.10
C THR A 32 -3.98 7.40 -5.31
N THR A 33 -2.81 7.80 -5.80
CA THR A 33 -2.08 8.98 -5.33
C THR A 33 -2.39 10.19 -6.21
N PRO A 34 -2.13 11.43 -5.76
CA PRO A 34 -2.34 12.63 -6.58
C PRO A 34 -1.59 12.63 -7.92
N ILE A 35 -0.53 11.83 -8.03
CA ILE A 35 0.31 11.72 -9.25
C ILE A 35 0.15 10.39 -9.98
N THR A 36 -0.90 9.61 -9.68
CA THR A 36 -1.14 8.33 -10.36
C THR A 36 -1.30 8.48 -11.87
N GLN A 37 -1.93 9.57 -12.32
CA GLN A 37 -2.05 9.82 -13.76
C GLN A 37 -0.69 10.02 -14.42
N TRP A 38 0.22 10.76 -13.76
CA TRP A 38 1.58 10.93 -14.26
C TRP A 38 2.32 9.60 -14.37
N HIS A 39 2.16 8.68 -13.40
CA HIS A 39 2.75 7.34 -13.48
C HIS A 39 2.28 6.57 -14.71
N ILE A 40 0.98 6.62 -15.00
CA ILE A 40 0.37 5.97 -16.17
C ILE A 40 0.92 6.57 -17.46
N ASP A 41 0.93 7.90 -17.55
CA ASP A 41 1.41 8.63 -18.75
C ASP A 41 2.91 8.42 -18.97
N ALA A 42 3.69 8.25 -17.90
CA ALA A 42 5.12 7.92 -17.93
C ALA A 42 5.41 6.44 -18.26
N GLY A 43 4.38 5.63 -18.51
CA GLY A 43 4.53 4.22 -18.90
C GLY A 43 4.90 3.28 -17.74
N ALA A 44 4.61 3.66 -16.49
CA ALA A 44 4.90 2.81 -15.35
C ALA A 44 4.13 1.48 -15.42
N SER A 45 4.82 0.39 -15.07
CA SER A 45 4.16 -0.87 -14.76
C SER A 45 3.47 -0.72 -13.41
N MET A 46 2.14 -0.75 -13.39
CA MET A 46 1.34 -0.48 -12.18
C MET A 46 1.00 -1.78 -11.43
N ASN A 47 1.10 -1.76 -10.11
CA ASN A 47 0.76 -2.89 -9.23
C ASN A 47 -0.02 -2.40 -7.98
N GLU A 48 -0.97 -3.20 -7.51
CA GLU A 48 -1.70 -3.00 -6.27
C GLU A 48 -0.91 -3.52 -5.06
N ALA A 49 -0.56 -2.64 -4.13
CA ALA A 49 0.20 -3.00 -2.93
C ALA A 49 -0.30 -2.31 -1.66
N GLY A 50 -0.12 -2.99 -0.51
CA GLY A 50 -0.46 -2.47 0.81
C GLY A 50 -1.97 -2.30 1.01
N SER A 51 -2.41 -1.10 1.36
CA SER A 51 -3.83 -0.76 1.56
C SER A 51 -4.57 -0.55 0.23
N ASN A 52 -4.39 -1.45 -0.75
CA ASN A 52 -4.97 -1.39 -2.10
C ASN A 52 -4.61 -0.10 -2.89
N PHE A 53 -3.41 0.42 -2.72
CA PHE A 53 -2.92 1.52 -3.57
C PHE A 53 -2.42 0.97 -4.90
N ARG A 54 -2.83 1.58 -6.02
CA ARG A 54 -2.20 1.36 -7.33
C ARG A 54 -0.93 2.19 -7.42
N ARG A 55 0.21 1.53 -7.58
CA ARG A 55 1.52 2.15 -7.47
C ARG A 55 2.42 1.74 -8.64
N PRO A 56 3.36 2.61 -9.05
CA PRO A 56 4.39 2.21 -10.00
C PRO A 56 5.28 1.14 -9.35
N PHE A 57 5.44 0.02 -10.03
CA PHE A 57 6.36 -1.05 -9.66
C PHE A 57 7.75 -0.81 -10.24
N TYR A 58 7.81 -0.38 -11.52
CA TYR A 58 9.00 0.08 -12.24
C TYR A 58 8.56 0.86 -13.50
N TYR A 59 9.48 1.58 -14.13
CA TYR A 59 9.30 2.37 -15.35
C TYR A 59 10.17 1.80 -16.48
N PRO A 60 9.62 0.90 -17.32
CA PRO A 60 10.37 0.31 -18.43
C PRO A 60 10.72 1.35 -19.50
N GLY A 61 11.95 1.29 -20.00
CA GLY A 61 12.33 1.89 -21.27
C GLY A 61 11.87 1.04 -22.46
N PRO A 62 12.06 1.53 -23.70
CA PRO A 62 11.79 0.75 -24.90
C PRO A 62 12.54 -0.59 -24.86
N GLU A 63 11.81 -1.69 -25.10
CA GLU A 63 12.35 -3.06 -25.14
C GLU A 63 13.00 -3.57 -23.84
N GLU A 64 12.87 -2.86 -22.72
CA GLU A 64 13.38 -3.34 -21.44
C GLU A 64 12.43 -4.35 -20.79
N ASP A 65 12.99 -5.47 -20.33
CA ASP A 65 12.31 -6.31 -19.36
C ASP A 65 12.34 -5.68 -17.95
N MET A 66 11.58 -6.26 -17.03
CA MET A 66 11.51 -5.77 -15.65
C MET A 66 12.88 -5.75 -14.96
N SER A 67 13.70 -6.78 -15.15
CA SER A 67 14.98 -6.92 -14.46
C SER A 67 15.97 -5.83 -14.91
N SER A 68 16.03 -5.59 -16.22
CA SER A 68 16.82 -4.52 -16.82
C SER A 68 16.36 -3.14 -16.35
N ALA A 69 15.05 -2.87 -16.37
CA ALA A 69 14.49 -1.59 -15.93
C ALA A 69 14.80 -1.32 -14.45
N VAL A 70 14.55 -2.28 -13.57
CA VAL A 70 14.81 -2.15 -12.12
C VAL A 70 16.31 -1.98 -11.85
N SER A 71 17.17 -2.73 -12.56
CA SER A 71 18.62 -2.60 -12.43
C SER A 71 19.11 -1.20 -12.84
N ARG A 72 18.59 -0.67 -13.96
CA ARG A 72 18.87 0.70 -14.43
C ARG A 72 18.41 1.75 -13.42
N GLU A 73 17.20 1.62 -12.90
CA GLU A 73 16.65 2.54 -11.88
C GLU A 73 17.48 2.52 -10.60
N ALA A 74 17.82 1.34 -10.09
CA ALA A 74 18.63 1.18 -8.89
C ALA A 74 20.02 1.81 -9.07
N LEU A 75 20.65 1.61 -10.24
CA LEU A 75 21.93 2.24 -10.57
C LEU A 75 21.79 3.77 -10.66
N ALA A 76 20.75 4.26 -11.34
CA ALA A 76 20.49 5.70 -11.48
C ALA A 76 20.29 6.40 -10.13
N VAL A 77 19.61 5.76 -9.16
CA VAL A 77 19.45 6.29 -7.80
C VAL A 77 20.79 6.36 -7.06
N ARG A 78 21.66 5.34 -7.23
CA ARG A 78 22.95 5.26 -6.53
C ARG A 78 24.00 6.21 -7.11
N GLU A 79 24.01 6.36 -8.43
CA GLU A 79 25.02 7.14 -9.13
C GLU A 79 24.58 8.59 -9.37
N LYS A 80 23.28 8.87 -9.31
CA LYS A 80 22.70 10.18 -9.63
C LYS A 80 21.57 10.54 -8.66
N VAL A 81 20.33 10.49 -9.14
CA VAL A 81 19.12 10.89 -8.41
C VAL A 81 17.94 10.07 -8.93
N GLY A 82 17.02 9.74 -8.04
CA GLY A 82 15.72 9.21 -8.40
C GLY A 82 14.61 9.84 -7.57
N ILE A 83 13.39 9.75 -8.08
CA ILE A 83 12.19 10.27 -7.45
C ILE A 83 11.28 9.08 -7.13
N TYR A 84 10.72 9.06 -5.93
CA TYR A 84 9.85 7.99 -5.46
C TYR A 84 8.54 8.56 -4.90
N ASP A 85 7.41 7.96 -5.29
CA ASP A 85 6.10 8.28 -4.73
C ASP A 85 5.90 7.60 -3.36
N GLY A 86 6.24 8.34 -2.30
CA GLY A 86 6.03 7.96 -0.90
C GLY A 86 4.67 8.36 -0.32
N THR A 87 3.72 8.79 -1.16
CA THR A 87 2.37 9.17 -0.72
C THR A 87 1.64 8.05 0.03
N PRO A 88 1.73 6.75 -0.38
CA PRO A 88 0.95 5.67 0.24
C PRO A 88 1.34 5.31 1.68
N LEU A 89 2.44 5.85 2.22
CA LEU A 89 2.87 5.55 3.58
C LEU A 89 1.85 6.09 4.61
N GLY A 90 1.55 5.29 5.65
CA GLY A 90 0.76 5.76 6.78
C GLY A 90 1.49 6.87 7.51
N LYS A 91 0.82 8.02 7.71
CA LYS A 91 1.38 9.21 8.37
C LYS A 91 0.44 9.60 9.50
N PHE A 92 0.98 9.78 10.70
CA PHE A 92 0.24 10.16 11.89
C PHE A 92 0.94 11.34 12.56
N GLU A 93 0.18 12.36 12.92
CA GLU A 93 0.66 13.50 13.68
C GLU A 93 0.18 13.35 15.13
N LEU A 94 1.12 13.39 16.07
CA LEU A 94 0.84 13.21 17.50
C LEU A 94 1.14 14.53 18.23
N HIS A 95 0.17 15.01 18.99
CA HIS A 95 0.28 16.24 19.77
C HIS A 95 -0.12 15.99 21.22
N GLY A 96 0.70 16.47 22.16
CA GLY A 96 0.44 16.39 23.59
C GLY A 96 1.72 16.32 24.43
N PRO A 97 1.62 16.57 25.75
CA PRO A 97 2.78 16.54 26.65
C PRO A 97 3.39 15.15 26.80
N ASP A 98 2.59 14.09 26.65
CA ASP A 98 3.00 12.71 26.91
C ASP A 98 3.42 11.93 25.65
N VAL A 99 3.57 12.60 24.49
CA VAL A 99 3.89 11.94 23.21
C VAL A 99 5.19 11.13 23.30
N THR A 100 6.25 11.68 23.90
CA THR A 100 7.52 10.96 24.07
C THR A 100 7.36 9.71 24.94
N THR A 101 6.60 9.82 26.03
CA THR A 101 6.31 8.68 26.91
C THR A 101 5.50 7.61 26.19
N PHE A 102 4.54 8.02 25.36
CA PHE A 102 3.77 7.11 24.53
C PHE A 102 4.66 6.38 23.51
N LEU A 103 5.52 7.10 22.79
CA LEU A 103 6.44 6.51 21.79
C LEU A 103 7.41 5.51 22.44
N ASN A 104 7.95 5.82 23.62
CA ASN A 104 8.80 4.89 24.40
C ASN A 104 8.09 3.60 24.84
N ARG A 105 6.75 3.59 24.89
CA ARG A 105 5.97 2.39 25.23
C ARG A 105 5.62 1.57 23.99
N VAL A 106 5.50 2.21 22.82
CA VAL A 106 5.11 1.58 21.56
C VAL A 106 6.33 1.07 20.79
N TYR A 107 7.40 1.84 20.74
CA TYR A 107 8.63 1.50 20.05
C TYR A 107 9.65 0.85 20.98
N THR A 108 10.58 0.09 20.39
CA THR A 108 11.62 -0.64 21.12
C THR A 108 12.84 0.22 21.46
N ASN A 109 13.04 1.34 20.76
CA ASN A 109 14.09 2.31 21.01
C ASN A 109 13.60 3.47 21.90
N SER A 110 14.53 4.17 22.57
CA SER A 110 14.21 5.39 23.31
C SER A 110 13.91 6.55 22.34
N TRP A 111 13.10 7.50 22.77
CA TRP A 111 12.74 8.75 22.10
C TRP A 111 13.04 9.98 22.97
N ASP A 112 13.62 9.80 24.17
CA ASP A 112 13.81 10.85 25.18
C ASP A 112 14.78 11.94 24.74
N ASP A 113 15.75 11.59 23.90
CA ASP A 113 16.83 12.46 23.43
C ASP A 113 16.66 12.94 21.99
N LEU A 114 15.55 12.60 21.32
CA LEU A 114 15.31 12.99 19.94
C LEU A 114 15.12 14.51 19.84
N GLN A 115 16.03 15.17 19.13
CA GLN A 115 16.00 16.62 18.96
C GLN A 115 14.96 17.03 17.90
N ILE A 116 14.37 18.22 18.08
CA ILE A 116 13.43 18.81 17.11
C ILE A 116 14.13 18.94 15.74
N GLY A 117 13.42 18.54 14.68
CA GLY A 117 13.93 18.57 13.31
C GLY A 117 14.72 17.32 12.89
N GLN A 118 14.85 16.32 13.76
CA GLN A 118 15.47 15.04 13.46
C GLN A 118 14.43 13.92 13.30
N GLY A 119 14.77 12.90 12.51
CA GLY A 119 13.99 11.67 12.36
C GLY A 119 14.71 10.47 13.00
N ARG A 120 13.95 9.45 13.37
CA ARG A 120 14.43 8.21 13.99
C ARG A 120 13.68 7.01 13.42
#